data_AF-A0A316MEP3-F1
#
_entry.id   AF-A0A316MEP3-F1
#
_cell.length_a   1.000
_cell.length_b   1.000
_cell.length_c   1.000
_cell.angle_alpha   90.00
_cell.angle_beta   90.00
_cell.angle_gamma   90.00
#
_symmetry.space_group_name_H-M   'P 1'
#
loop_
_entity.id
_entity.type
_entity.pdbx_description
1 polymer ?
#
loop_
_entity_poly.entity_id
_entity_poly.type
_entity_poly.pdbx_seq_one_letter_code
_entity_poly.pdbx_strand_id
1 'polypeptide(L)'
;MENSIDRFSQYISEQIYVELNKEKNIKLNELIEWKKELGLANSLKLDSYSMIKELLKNGVTYLDFYNRFKDRAYGIHPSRFDNKFKVNNYQRRKMIDTGFLEIAYYKEEEIYPGRIEKVPFLDAEAYFNLTKEDIEIWRADNIRGYNGKQMKMDI
;
A
#
# COMPACT_ATOMS: atom_id res chain seq x y z
N MET A 1 -7.83 14.33 -15.66
CA MET A 1 -7.16 13.15 -15.10
C MET A 1 -6.02 13.66 -14.25
N GLU A 2 -6.28 13.95 -12.97
CA GLU A 2 -5.17 14.01 -11.99
C GLU A 2 -4.56 12.62 -11.94
N ASN A 3 -3.27 12.55 -12.23
CA ASN A 3 -2.56 11.36 -12.66
C ASN A 3 -2.55 10.33 -11.51
N SER A 4 -2.83 9.05 -11.77
CA SER A 4 -2.74 7.99 -10.74
C SER A 4 -1.39 8.02 -10.02
N ILE A 5 -0.34 8.36 -10.78
CA ILE A 5 1.04 8.60 -10.33
C ILE A 5 1.11 9.69 -9.24
N ASP A 6 0.37 10.79 -9.40
CA ASP A 6 0.39 11.90 -8.43
C ASP A 6 -0.26 11.47 -7.11
N ARG A 7 -1.37 10.73 -7.18
CA ARG A 7 -2.08 10.22 -5.99
C ARG A 7 -1.30 9.15 -5.26
N PHE A 8 -0.65 8.25 -5.99
CA PHE A 8 0.26 7.27 -5.43
C PHE A 8 1.43 7.97 -4.71
N SER A 9 2.09 8.91 -5.39
CA SER A 9 3.21 9.68 -4.82
C SER A 9 2.80 10.45 -3.57
N GLN A 10 1.61 11.07 -3.58
CA GLN A 10 1.05 11.74 -2.42
C GLN A 10 0.82 10.77 -1.26
N TYR A 11 0.23 9.60 -1.52
CA TYR A 11 0.03 8.58 -0.50
C TYR A 11 1.34 8.12 0.13
N ILE A 12 2.38 7.86 -0.67
CA ILE A 12 3.70 7.47 -0.15
C ILE A 12 4.30 8.57 0.72
N SER A 13 4.21 9.83 0.29
CA SER A 13 4.65 10.99 1.09
C SER A 13 3.94 11.05 2.44
N GLU A 14 2.62 10.89 2.46
CA GLU A 14 1.82 10.88 3.69
C GLU A 14 2.17 9.70 4.61
N GLN A 15 2.35 8.49 4.06
CA GLN A 15 2.76 7.32 4.86
C GLN A 15 4.16 7.50 5.45
N ILE A 16 5.09 8.06 4.69
CA ILE A 16 6.43 8.39 5.22
C ILE A 16 6.32 9.38 6.37
N TYR A 17 5.47 10.42 6.26
CA TYR A 17 5.23 11.33 7.38
C TYR A 17 4.67 10.63 8.63
N VAL A 18 3.79 9.65 8.45
CA VAL A 18 3.27 8.86 9.57
C VAL A 18 4.34 7.95 10.18
N GLU A 19 5.15 7.27 9.36
CA GLU A 19 6.23 6.40 9.81
C GLU A 19 7.34 7.20 10.52
N LEU A 20 7.69 8.37 9.98
CA LEU A 20 8.56 9.37 10.59
C LEU A 20 8.18 9.63 12.05
N ASN A 21 6.88 9.69 12.36
CA ASN A 21 6.41 10.01 13.70
C ASN A 21 6.23 8.80 14.63
N LYS A 22 6.20 7.56 14.10
CA LYS A 22 5.73 6.39 14.86
C LYS A 22 6.69 5.19 14.88
N GLU A 23 7.66 5.12 13.99
CA GLU A 23 8.68 4.05 13.89
C GLU A 23 8.10 2.61 13.96
N LYS A 24 6.91 2.38 13.38
CA LYS A 24 6.20 1.10 13.56
C LYS A 24 6.68 0.03 12.61
N ASN A 25 6.90 0.37 11.35
CA ASN A 25 7.09 -0.62 10.28
C ASN A 25 8.53 -0.65 9.74
N ILE A 26 9.30 0.43 9.93
CA ILE A 26 10.68 0.56 9.46
C ILE A 26 11.57 0.87 10.67
N LYS A 27 12.55 0.01 10.96
CA LYS A 27 13.43 0.18 12.13
C LYS A 27 14.64 1.05 11.80
N LEU A 28 15.14 1.76 12.80
CA LEU A 28 16.35 2.58 12.70
C LEU A 28 17.56 1.82 12.11
N ASN A 29 17.82 0.58 12.56
CA ASN A 29 18.96 -0.20 12.08
C ASN A 29 18.92 -0.43 10.56
N GLU A 30 17.73 -0.60 10.00
CA GLU A 30 17.54 -0.85 8.57
C GLU A 30 17.78 0.42 7.75
N LEU A 31 17.46 1.58 8.31
CA LEU A 31 17.78 2.88 7.73
C LEU A 31 19.29 3.17 7.82
N ILE A 32 19.95 2.78 8.91
CA ILE A 32 21.41 2.86 9.06
C ILE A 32 22.10 1.97 8.02
N GLU A 33 21.64 0.73 7.83
CA GLU A 33 22.15 -0.18 6.82
C GLU A 33 21.97 0.39 5.41
N TRP A 34 20.78 0.89 5.09
CA TRP A 34 20.55 1.52 3.79
C TRP A 34 21.46 2.73 3.57
N LYS A 35 21.62 3.58 4.58
CA LYS A 35 22.54 4.72 4.50
C LYS A 35 23.98 4.30 4.19
N LYS A 36 24.45 3.20 4.79
CA LYS A 36 25.79 2.64 4.53
C LYS A 36 25.90 2.10 3.10
N GLU A 37 24.88 1.42 2.59
CA GLU A 37 24.84 0.93 1.20
C GLU A 37 24.97 2.08 0.19
N LEU A 38 24.41 3.25 0.51
CA LEU A 38 24.51 4.46 -0.30
C LEU A 38 25.88 5.17 -0.18
N GLY A 39 26.81 4.65 0.61
CA GLY A 39 28.13 5.24 0.81
C GLY A 39 28.11 6.56 1.60
N LEU A 40 27.02 6.86 2.30
CA LEU A 40 26.87 8.08 3.09
C LEU A 40 27.60 7.94 4.43
N ALA A 41 28.26 9.01 4.87
CA ALA A 41 29.02 9.02 6.12
C ALA A 41 28.11 8.69 7.32
N ASN A 42 28.57 7.81 8.22
CA ASN A 42 27.82 7.49 9.44
C ASN A 42 27.63 8.76 10.28
N SER A 43 26.37 9.08 10.60
CA SER A 43 26.03 10.12 11.57
C SER A 43 25.94 9.48 12.95
N LEU A 44 26.53 10.13 13.95
CA LEU A 44 26.48 9.68 15.33
C LEU A 44 25.09 10.00 15.91
N LYS A 45 24.34 8.96 16.29
CA LYS A 45 23.06 9.00 17.03
C LYS A 45 21.94 9.81 16.38
N LEU A 46 21.23 9.20 15.44
CA LEU A 46 19.96 9.72 14.92
C LEU A 46 18.82 8.76 15.28
N ASP A 47 17.65 9.32 15.61
CA ASP A 47 16.38 8.58 15.61
C ASP A 47 15.93 8.29 14.16
N SER A 48 14.90 7.45 13.98
CA SER A 48 14.47 7.06 12.62
C SER A 48 13.95 8.26 11.85
N TYR A 49 13.34 9.22 12.54
CA TYR A 49 12.88 10.48 11.96
C TYR A 49 14.02 11.26 11.29
N SER A 50 15.10 11.47 12.02
CA SER A 50 16.26 12.21 11.56
C SER A 50 17.01 11.44 10.47
N MET A 51 17.03 10.11 10.54
CA MET A 51 17.64 9.26 9.52
C MET A 51 16.90 9.35 8.18
N ILE A 52 15.57 9.27 8.18
CA ILE A 52 14.76 9.42 6.95
C ILE A 52 14.96 10.82 6.36
N LYS A 53 14.98 11.89 7.18
CA LYS A 53 15.27 13.25 6.70
C LYS A 53 16.65 13.37 6.05
N GLU A 54 17.64 12.72 6.62
CA GLU A 54 19.00 12.73 6.08
C GLU A 54 19.05 12.00 4.73
N LEU A 55 18.40 10.84 4.60
CA LEU A 55 18.27 10.12 3.33
C LEU A 55 17.62 11.00 2.25
N LEU A 56 16.50 11.66 2.57
CA LEU A 56 15.81 12.58 1.64
C LEU A 56 16.72 13.75 1.20
N LYS A 57 17.49 14.33 2.14
CA LYS A 57 18.45 15.41 1.83
C LYS A 57 19.59 14.95 0.91
N ASN A 58 19.94 13.67 0.94
CA ASN A 58 20.98 13.09 0.09
C ASN A 58 20.44 12.53 -1.23
N GLY A 59 19.21 12.88 -1.62
CA GLY A 59 18.64 12.55 -2.93
C GLY A 59 17.84 11.26 -2.99
N VAL A 60 17.66 10.54 -1.87
CA VAL A 60 16.70 9.43 -1.81
C VAL A 60 15.29 10.00 -1.98
N THR A 61 14.50 9.40 -2.87
CA THR A 61 13.13 9.83 -3.16
C THR A 61 12.10 9.04 -2.36
N TYR A 62 10.87 9.54 -2.30
CA TYR A 62 9.76 8.79 -1.71
C TYR A 62 9.48 7.48 -2.45
N LEU A 63 9.70 7.44 -3.76
CA LEU A 63 9.57 6.22 -4.54
C LEU A 63 10.62 5.17 -4.14
N ASP A 64 11.85 5.59 -3.82
CA ASP A 64 12.89 4.68 -3.32
C ASP A 64 12.50 4.06 -1.97
N PHE A 65 11.92 4.86 -1.08
CA PHE A 65 11.35 4.35 0.18
C PHE A 65 10.28 3.30 -0.08
N TYR A 66 9.31 3.61 -0.95
CA TYR A 66 8.28 2.66 -1.33
C TYR A 66 8.89 1.35 -1.85
N ASN A 67 9.74 1.43 -2.87
CA ASN A 67 10.35 0.24 -3.49
C ASN A 67 11.11 -0.62 -2.48
N ARG A 68 11.77 0.01 -1.49
CA ARG A 68 12.55 -0.70 -0.49
C ARG A 68 11.69 -1.35 0.62
N PHE A 69 10.55 -0.75 0.98
CA PHE A 69 9.77 -1.18 2.15
C PHE A 69 8.27 -1.41 1.87
N LYS A 70 7.86 -1.54 0.61
CA LYS A 70 6.46 -1.75 0.21
C LYS A 70 5.83 -2.97 0.87
N ASP A 71 6.61 -4.03 1.06
CA ASP A 71 6.20 -5.31 1.66
C ASP A 71 6.06 -5.26 3.19
N ARG A 72 5.91 -4.07 3.80
CA ARG A 72 5.71 -3.94 5.25
C ARG A 72 5.17 -2.61 5.73
N ALA A 73 5.36 -1.54 4.97
CA ALA A 73 5.07 -0.18 5.43
C ALA A 73 4.00 0.54 4.59
N TYR A 74 3.84 0.17 3.32
CA TYR A 74 3.12 1.00 2.36
C TYR A 74 1.96 0.28 1.67
N GLY A 75 1.41 -0.75 2.32
CA GLY A 75 0.28 -1.47 1.79
C GLY A 75 -1.05 -0.76 2.07
N ILE A 76 -2.08 -1.08 1.28
CA ILE A 76 -3.43 -0.56 1.42
C ILE A 76 -4.23 -1.49 2.31
N HIS A 77 -4.71 -0.96 3.43
CA HIS A 77 -5.59 -1.70 4.32
C HIS A 77 -6.88 -2.14 3.57
N PRO A 78 -7.34 -3.39 3.72
CA PRO A 78 -8.52 -3.92 3.03
C PRO A 78 -9.78 -3.05 3.12
N SER A 79 -10.04 -2.45 4.28
CA SER A 79 -11.21 -1.56 4.44
C SER A 79 -11.16 -0.32 3.54
N ARG A 80 -9.96 0.18 3.20
CA ARG A 80 -9.81 1.30 2.25
C ARG A 80 -10.09 0.85 0.82
N PHE A 81 -9.62 -0.35 0.47
CA PHE A 81 -9.88 -0.96 -0.83
C PHE A 81 -11.38 -1.15 -1.08
N ASP A 82 -12.06 -1.76 -0.11
CA ASP A 82 -13.51 -1.97 -0.14
C ASP A 82 -14.27 -0.67 -0.37
N ASN A 83 -13.89 0.39 0.34
CA ASN A 83 -14.55 1.69 0.22
C ASN A 83 -14.39 2.31 -1.18
N LYS A 84 -13.19 2.23 -1.80
CA LYS A 84 -12.94 2.81 -3.14
C LYS A 84 -13.73 2.10 -4.22
N PHE A 85 -13.75 0.77 -4.21
CA PHE A 85 -14.30 -0.05 -5.30
C PHE A 85 -15.66 -0.68 -5.01
N LYS A 86 -16.20 -0.46 -3.80
CA LYS A 86 -17.44 -1.07 -3.30
C LYS A 86 -17.41 -2.60 -3.42
N VAL A 87 -16.26 -3.21 -3.15
CA VAL A 87 -16.14 -4.67 -3.09
C VAL A 87 -16.51 -5.15 -1.69
N ASN A 88 -17.19 -6.29 -1.62
CA ASN A 88 -17.52 -6.91 -0.33
C ASN A 88 -16.45 -7.94 0.08
N ASN A 89 -16.51 -8.40 1.34
CA ASN A 89 -15.57 -9.36 1.90
C ASN A 89 -15.43 -10.65 1.06
N TYR A 90 -16.53 -11.15 0.48
CA TYR A 90 -16.51 -12.34 -0.37
C TYR A 90 -15.79 -12.08 -1.69
N GLN A 91 -16.12 -10.98 -2.36
CA GLN A 91 -15.45 -10.56 -3.59
C GLN A 91 -13.96 -10.34 -3.36
N ARG A 92 -13.57 -9.58 -2.33
CA ARG A 92 -12.17 -9.33 -2.02
C ARG A 92 -11.40 -10.63 -1.76
N ARG A 93 -11.96 -11.55 -0.99
CA ARG A 93 -11.35 -12.87 -0.76
C ARG A 93 -11.12 -13.60 -2.09
N LYS A 94 -12.16 -13.67 -2.93
CA LYS A 94 -12.04 -14.30 -4.24
C LYS A 94 -11.03 -13.59 -5.16
N MET A 95 -10.93 -12.26 -5.09
CA MET A 95 -9.94 -11.50 -5.86
C MET A 95 -8.51 -11.82 -5.42
N ILE A 96 -8.28 -12.00 -4.13
CA ILE A 96 -6.99 -12.49 -3.60
C ILE A 96 -6.73 -13.92 -4.07
N ASP A 97 -7.72 -14.81 -3.93
CA ASP A 97 -7.57 -16.22 -4.30
C ASP A 97 -7.31 -16.42 -5.80
N THR A 98 -7.81 -15.49 -6.64
CA THR A 98 -7.61 -15.50 -8.10
C THR A 98 -6.36 -14.72 -8.55
N GLY A 99 -5.61 -14.13 -7.61
CA GLY A 99 -4.42 -13.33 -7.92
C GLY A 99 -4.72 -11.95 -8.54
N PHE A 100 -5.99 -11.54 -8.59
CA PHE A 100 -6.36 -10.21 -9.08
C PHE A 100 -5.92 -9.09 -8.11
N LEU A 101 -5.97 -9.36 -6.80
CA LEU A 101 -5.39 -8.49 -5.79
C LEU A 101 -4.13 -9.11 -5.20
N GLU A 102 -3.01 -8.43 -5.37
CA GLU A 102 -1.74 -8.81 -4.77
C GLU A 102 -1.68 -8.33 -3.32
N ILE A 103 -1.25 -9.24 -2.44
CA ILE A 103 -0.98 -8.93 -1.04
C ILE A 103 0.49 -8.51 -0.95
N ALA A 104 0.72 -7.29 -0.46
CA ALA A 104 2.07 -6.83 -0.17
C ALA A 104 2.62 -7.48 1.12
N TYR A 105 1.79 -7.54 2.18
CA TYR A 105 2.18 -8.19 3.43
C TYR A 105 1.00 -8.46 4.35
N TYR A 106 1.26 -9.24 5.39
CA TYR A 106 0.33 -9.43 6.50
C TYR A 106 0.80 -8.67 7.73
N LYS A 107 -0.14 -8.04 8.43
CA LYS A 107 0.11 -7.33 9.68
C LYS A 107 -0.90 -7.73 10.73
N GLU A 108 -0.42 -7.96 11.95
CA GLU A 108 -1.30 -8.20 13.09
C GLU A 108 -1.95 -6.87 13.50
N GLU A 109 -3.27 -6.80 13.39
CA GLU A 109 -4.06 -5.64 13.81
C GLU A 109 -5.23 -6.08 14.67
N GLU A 110 -5.56 -5.23 15.65
CA GLU A 110 -6.77 -5.38 16.45
C GLU A 110 -7.98 -4.94 15.60
N ILE A 111 -8.73 -5.93 15.11
CA ILE A 111 -9.91 -5.70 14.25
C ILE A 111 -11.18 -5.46 15.06
N TYR A 112 -11.21 -5.95 16.30
CA TYR A 112 -12.23 -5.72 17.31
C TYR A 112 -11.56 -5.68 18.68
N PRO A 113 -12.15 -5.00 19.69
CA PRO A 113 -11.59 -4.99 21.04
C PRO A 113 -11.23 -6.40 21.54
N GLY A 114 -9.93 -6.64 21.79
CA GLY A 114 -9.38 -7.91 22.25
C GLY A 114 -9.18 -8.99 21.17
N ARG A 115 -9.44 -8.70 19.89
CA ARG A 115 -9.27 -9.66 18.77
C ARG A 115 -8.23 -9.15 17.79
N ILE A 116 -7.06 -9.78 17.84
CA ILE A 116 -5.95 -9.55 16.91
C ILE A 116 -6.04 -10.56 15.78
N GLU A 117 -6.02 -10.08 14.53
CA GLU A 117 -5.95 -10.93 13.34
C GLU A 117 -4.84 -10.49 12.39
N LYS A 118 -4.37 -11.43 11.57
CA LYS A 118 -3.44 -11.14 10.47
C LYS A 118 -4.22 -10.56 9.29
N VAL A 119 -4.14 -9.24 9.13
CA VAL A 119 -4.79 -8.49 8.06
C VAL A 119 -3.89 -8.48 6.81
N PRO A 120 -4.42 -8.80 5.61
CA PRO A 120 -3.67 -8.75 4.36
C PRO A 120 -3.65 -7.33 3.79
N PHE A 121 -2.54 -6.62 3.94
CA PHE A 121 -2.34 -5.32 3.32
C PHE A 121 -2.05 -5.51 1.83
N LEU A 122 -2.83 -4.83 0.98
CA LEU A 122 -2.77 -4.96 -0.47
C LEU A 122 -1.67 -4.08 -1.07
N ASP A 123 -1.16 -4.44 -2.23
CA ASP A 123 -0.17 -3.61 -2.91
C ASP A 123 -0.72 -2.22 -3.30
N ALA A 124 0.02 -1.17 -2.95
CA ALA A 124 -0.41 0.20 -3.19
C ALA A 124 -0.29 0.63 -4.64
N GLU A 125 0.78 0.25 -5.34
CA GLU A 125 0.96 0.58 -6.75
C GLU A 125 -0.20 -0.02 -7.57
N ALA A 126 -0.51 -1.31 -7.36
CA ALA A 126 -1.67 -1.97 -7.93
C ALA A 126 -2.98 -1.23 -7.58
N TYR A 127 -3.20 -0.87 -6.31
CA TYR A 127 -4.41 -0.16 -5.89
C TYR A 127 -4.62 1.18 -6.60
N PHE A 128 -3.56 1.97 -6.80
CA PHE A 128 -3.66 3.28 -7.45
C PHE A 128 -3.77 3.17 -8.98
N ASN A 129 -3.23 2.10 -9.57
CA ASN A 129 -3.36 1.80 -11.00
C ASN A 129 -4.71 1.17 -11.37
N LEU A 130 -5.36 0.47 -10.43
CA LEU A 130 -6.69 -0.13 -10.65
C LEU A 130 -7.79 0.92 -10.86
N THR A 131 -8.57 0.71 -11.93
CA THR A 131 -9.75 1.49 -12.28
C THR A 131 -11.04 0.78 -11.87
N LYS A 132 -12.17 1.49 -11.94
CA LYS A 132 -13.48 0.85 -11.74
C LYS A 132 -13.80 -0.16 -12.84
N GLU A 133 -13.38 0.09 -14.08
CA GLU A 133 -13.66 -0.80 -15.20
C GLU A 133 -12.93 -2.14 -15.05
N ASP A 134 -11.70 -2.14 -14.53
CA ASP A 134 -10.97 -3.38 -14.21
C ASP A 134 -11.73 -4.26 -13.21
N ILE A 135 -12.33 -3.63 -12.19
CA ILE A 135 -13.16 -4.33 -11.19
C ILE A 135 -14.42 -4.91 -11.82
N GLU A 136 -15.07 -4.16 -12.73
CA GLU A 136 -16.28 -4.59 -13.42
C GLU A 136 -16.03 -5.76 -14.37
N ILE A 137 -14.91 -5.72 -15.11
CA ILE A 137 -14.43 -6.83 -15.94
C ILE A 137 -14.18 -8.05 -15.06
N TRP A 138 -13.42 -7.89 -13.97
CA TRP A 138 -13.15 -9.00 -13.06
C TRP A 138 -14.44 -9.61 -12.49
N ARG A 139 -15.43 -8.77 -12.11
CA ARG A 139 -16.72 -9.25 -11.60
C ARG A 139 -17.48 -10.06 -12.65
N ALA A 140 -17.51 -9.61 -13.90
CA ALA A 140 -18.17 -10.33 -14.99
C ALA A 140 -17.55 -11.71 -15.24
N ASP A 141 -16.23 -11.80 -15.14
CA ASP A 141 -15.51 -13.05 -15.38
C ASP A 141 -15.59 -14.03 -14.19
N ASN A 142 -15.75 -13.50 -12.96
CA ASN A 142 -15.59 -14.29 -11.74
C ASN A 142 -16.86 -14.47 -10.90
N ILE A 143 -17.92 -13.68 -11.10
CA ILE A 143 -19.13 -13.75 -10.29
C ILE A 143 -20.28 -14.32 -11.12
N ARG A 144 -20.73 -15.53 -10.77
CA ARG A 144 -21.84 -16.19 -11.45
C ARG A 144 -23.11 -15.33 -11.34
N GLY A 145 -23.75 -15.08 -12.48
CA GLY A 145 -24.94 -14.22 -12.58
C GLY A 145 -24.64 -12.72 -12.61
N TYR A 146 -23.36 -12.33 -12.61
CA TYR A 146 -22.96 -10.94 -12.82
C TYR A 146 -22.91 -10.63 -14.32
N ASN A 147 -23.99 -10.06 -14.84
CA ASN A 147 -24.03 -9.63 -16.24
C ASN A 147 -23.41 -8.23 -16.38
N GLY A 148 -22.08 -8.14 -16.43
CA GLY A 148 -21.36 -6.87 -16.63
C GLY A 148 -21.79 -6.08 -17.88
N LYS A 149 -22.43 -6.75 -18.87
CA LYS A 149 -22.95 -6.12 -20.10
C LYS A 149 -24.32 -5.43 -19.95
N GLN A 150 -25.08 -5.64 -18.88
CA GLN A 150 -26.42 -5.03 -18.75
C GLN A 150 -26.40 -3.58 -18.25
N MET A 151 -25.31 -3.09 -17.64
CA MET A 151 -25.24 -1.68 -17.20
C MET A 151 -24.81 -0.69 -18.29
N LYS A 152 -24.53 -1.15 -19.53
CA LYS A 152 -24.24 -0.28 -20.69
C LYS A 152 -25.47 -0.05 -21.60
N MET A 153 -26.66 -0.52 -21.23
CA MET A 153 -27.88 -0.41 -22.07
C MET A 153 -28.97 0.56 -21.57
N ASP A 154 -28.71 1.34 -20.53
CA ASP A 154 -29.60 2.45 -20.14
C ASP A 154 -28.82 3.78 -20.14
N ILE A 155 -28.62 4.35 -21.34
CA ILE A 155 -28.43 5.79 -21.58
C ILE A 155 -29.39 6.19 -22.69
#